data_AF-A0A3C1KE59-F1
#
_entry.id   AF-A0A3C1KE59-F1
#
_cell.length_a   1.000
_cell.length_b   1.000
_cell.length_c   1.000
_cell.angle_alpha   90.00
_cell.angle_beta   90.00
_cell.angle_gamma   90.00
#
_symmetry.space_group_name_H-M   'P 1'
#
loop_
_entity.id
_entity.type
_entity.pdbx_description
1 polymer ?
#
loop_
_entity_poly.entity_id
_entity_poly.type
_entity_poly.pdbx_seq_one_letter_code
_entity_poly.pdbx_strand_id
1 'polypeptide(L)'
;MREYSWFDFDQVDFVTADTHFSHARISELADRPFATVEEMDAELVRRWNDAVAPDDVVLHLGDVALGPIQESLALTAQLHGRRFLVPGNHDRVSTATQSKRAIERFQPLYEAAGWTILPEVIEGTRDGYRLLASHYPYRGDSQDVDRHTSHRPRWDDGIPLLHGHTHARDHGPDGHQFHVGADAHDYAPIPFTIIDMWIRSLPGIETRLQTAIREGRQIIDDLDSLEVPGMDVMFYVHGYAELRTVLGELLDALGSPEPD
;
A
#
# COMPACT_ATOMS: atom_id res chain seq x y z
N MET A 1 7.47 -15.80 -7.48
CA MET A 1 7.39 -15.64 -6.00
C MET A 1 6.90 -14.23 -5.75
N ARG A 2 6.00 -14.02 -4.78
CA ARG A 2 5.58 -12.66 -4.41
C ARG A 2 6.78 -11.92 -3.84
N GLU A 3 7.00 -10.69 -4.31
CA GLU A 3 8.14 -9.88 -3.87
C GLU A 3 7.89 -9.30 -2.47
N TYR A 4 6.64 -8.92 -2.20
CA TYR A 4 6.24 -8.28 -0.96
C TYR A 4 5.30 -9.16 -0.11
N SER A 5 5.17 -8.78 1.16
CA SER A 5 4.26 -9.48 2.07
C SER A 5 2.81 -9.20 1.68
N TRP A 6 1.98 -10.24 1.73
CA TRP A 6 0.58 -10.13 1.36
C TRP A 6 -0.25 -9.45 2.46
N PHE A 7 -1.11 -8.53 2.07
CA PHE A 7 -2.06 -7.83 2.93
C PHE A 7 -3.45 -7.85 2.28
N ASP A 8 -4.49 -7.94 3.11
CA ASP A 8 -5.86 -7.87 2.66
C ASP A 8 -6.36 -6.43 2.78
N PHE A 9 -6.53 -5.71 1.67
CA PHE A 9 -6.97 -4.32 1.69
C PHE A 9 -8.50 -4.20 1.80
N ASP A 10 -9.26 -5.29 1.64
CA ASP A 10 -10.72 -5.26 1.81
C ASP A 10 -11.12 -4.95 3.25
N GLN A 11 -10.21 -5.18 4.21
CA GLN A 11 -10.41 -4.84 5.61
C GLN A 11 -10.23 -3.34 5.93
N VAL A 12 -9.70 -2.53 5.01
CA VAL A 12 -9.32 -1.13 5.29
C VAL A 12 -10.46 -0.16 4.97
N ASP A 13 -10.80 0.70 5.92
CA ASP A 13 -11.84 1.71 5.79
C ASP A 13 -11.26 3.08 5.43
N PHE A 14 -10.08 3.42 5.98
CA PHE A 14 -9.42 4.70 5.78
C PHE A 14 -7.91 4.56 5.52
N VAL A 15 -7.34 5.54 4.82
CA VAL A 15 -5.90 5.61 4.57
C VAL A 15 -5.37 7.03 4.79
N THR A 16 -4.13 7.14 5.27
CA THR A 16 -3.42 8.42 5.45
C THR A 16 -1.91 8.21 5.51
N ALA A 17 -1.13 9.28 5.54
CA ALA A 17 0.32 9.26 5.76
C ALA A 17 0.81 10.58 6.35
N ASP A 18 2.07 10.62 6.77
CA ASP A 18 2.79 11.86 7.07
C ASP A 18 2.14 12.72 8.17
N THR A 19 1.52 12.12 9.20
CA THR A 19 0.90 12.93 10.28
C THR A 19 1.90 13.76 11.06
N HIS A 20 3.14 13.25 11.23
CA HIS A 20 4.24 13.99 11.87
C HIS A 20 3.91 14.58 13.25
N PHE A 21 3.23 13.81 14.10
CA PHE A 21 2.95 14.22 15.48
C PHE A 21 4.21 14.69 16.21
N SER A 22 4.07 15.81 16.92
CA SER A 22 5.11 16.50 17.68
C SER A 22 6.32 16.95 16.86
N HIS A 23 6.23 17.05 15.53
CA HIS A 23 7.30 17.57 14.69
C HIS A 23 7.22 19.09 14.56
N ALA A 24 7.77 19.84 15.52
CA ALA A 24 7.62 21.31 15.56
C ALA A 24 8.03 22.06 14.28
N ARG A 25 8.99 21.54 13.50
CA ARG A 25 9.45 22.16 12.25
C ARG A 25 8.61 21.81 11.02
N ILE A 26 7.70 20.83 11.11
CA ILE A 26 6.93 20.39 9.93
C ILE A 26 6.04 21.50 9.39
N SER A 27 5.49 22.35 10.25
CA SER A 27 4.67 23.48 9.81
C SER A 27 5.45 24.44 8.92
N GLU A 28 6.73 24.69 9.22
CA GLU A 28 7.58 25.51 8.35
C GLU A 28 7.98 24.78 7.06
N LEU A 29 8.25 23.47 7.15
CA LEU A 29 8.77 22.68 6.04
C LEU A 29 7.71 22.29 5.00
N ALA A 30 6.47 22.03 5.44
CA ALA A 30 5.33 21.65 4.61
C ALA A 30 4.26 22.76 4.53
N ASP A 31 4.58 23.95 5.04
CA ASP A 31 3.72 25.14 5.08
C ASP A 31 2.38 24.89 5.82
N ARG A 32 2.36 23.99 6.81
CA ARG A 32 1.11 23.68 7.55
C ARG A 32 0.61 24.91 8.29
N PRO A 33 -0.71 25.17 8.31
CA PRO A 33 -1.29 26.40 8.82
C PRO A 33 -1.47 26.40 10.35
N PHE A 34 -0.49 25.88 11.11
CA PHE A 34 -0.55 25.79 12.56
C PHE A 34 0.50 26.70 13.20
N ALA A 35 0.10 27.49 14.19
CA ALA A 35 1.01 28.41 14.87
C ALA A 35 1.94 27.68 15.86
N THR A 36 1.50 26.54 16.40
CA THR A 36 2.26 25.73 17.36
C THR A 36 2.13 24.25 17.08
N VAL A 37 3.08 23.45 17.58
CA VAL A 37 3.04 21.99 17.44
C VAL A 37 1.90 21.39 18.25
N GLU A 38 1.55 21.99 19.39
CA GLU A 38 0.44 21.57 20.23
C GLU A 38 -0.92 21.81 19.54
N GLU A 39 -1.07 22.92 18.83
CA GLU A 39 -2.26 23.20 18.01
C GLU A 39 -2.39 22.18 16.87
N MET A 40 -1.29 21.89 16.17
CA MET A 40 -1.27 20.88 15.10
C MET A 40 -1.65 19.49 15.65
N ASP A 41 -1.01 19.05 16.72
CA ASP A 41 -1.26 17.73 17.32
C ASP A 41 -2.73 17.60 17.77
N ALA A 42 -3.30 18.64 18.38
CA ALA A 42 -4.70 18.65 18.78
C ALA A 42 -5.66 18.60 17.59
N GLU A 43 -5.38 19.35 16.52
CA GLU A 43 -6.22 19.37 15.32
C GLU A 43 -6.14 18.04 14.57
N LEU A 44 -4.97 17.42 14.46
CA LEU A 44 -4.80 16.09 13.88
C LEU A 44 -5.63 15.04 14.61
N VAL A 45 -5.58 15.02 15.96
CA VAL A 45 -6.42 14.11 16.76
C VAL A 45 -7.90 14.37 16.53
N ARG A 46 -8.32 15.65 16.52
CA ARG A 46 -9.72 16.02 16.31
C ARG A 46 -10.22 15.56 14.93
N ARG A 47 -9.50 15.90 13.85
CA ARG A 47 -9.88 15.54 12.48
C ARG A 47 -9.88 14.03 12.26
N TRP A 48 -8.90 13.33 12.81
CA TRP A 48 -8.88 11.87 12.77
C TRP A 48 -10.11 11.28 13.42
N ASN A 49 -10.42 11.66 14.66
CA ASN A 49 -11.52 11.07 15.43
C ASN A 49 -12.91 11.51 14.94
N ASP A 50 -13.01 12.64 14.24
CA ASP A 50 -14.22 13.06 13.53
C ASP A 50 -14.48 12.21 12.27
N ALA A 51 -13.43 11.77 11.59
CA ALA A 51 -13.53 10.97 10.36
C ALA A 51 -13.64 9.46 10.64
N VAL A 52 -12.92 8.97 11.65
CA VAL A 52 -12.72 7.54 11.93
C VAL A 52 -13.48 7.14 13.19
N ALA A 53 -14.35 6.14 13.08
CA ALA A 53 -15.03 5.51 14.20
C ALA A 53 -14.11 4.49 14.92
N PRO A 54 -14.39 4.14 16.19
CA PRO A 54 -13.53 3.24 16.96
C PRO A 54 -13.28 1.85 16.34
N ASP A 55 -14.24 1.31 15.59
CA ASP A 55 -14.17 -0.03 15.00
C ASP A 55 -13.59 -0.06 13.57
N ASP A 56 -13.44 1.11 12.95
CA ASP A 56 -12.88 1.26 11.60
C ASP A 56 -11.41 0.82 11.55
N VAL A 57 -10.92 0.50 10.37
CA VAL A 57 -9.53 0.15 10.12
C VAL A 57 -8.84 1.25 9.33
N VAL A 58 -7.71 1.71 9.85
CA VAL A 58 -6.88 2.74 9.21
C VAL A 58 -5.52 2.17 8.82
N LEU A 59 -5.14 2.37 7.56
CA LEU A 59 -3.81 2.12 7.07
C LEU A 59 -3.01 3.43 7.02
N HIS A 60 -1.91 3.51 7.76
CA HIS A 60 -1.02 4.67 7.77
C HIS A 60 0.28 4.37 7.02
N LEU A 61 0.63 5.20 6.04
CA LEU A 61 1.82 5.01 5.20
C LEU A 61 2.99 5.87 5.68
N GLY A 62 3.38 5.64 6.93
CA GLY A 62 4.66 6.11 7.46
C GLY A 62 4.67 7.55 7.97
N ASP A 63 5.73 7.86 8.72
CA ASP A 63 6.06 9.16 9.30
C ASP A 63 5.00 9.65 10.28
N VAL A 64 4.65 8.76 11.23
CA VAL A 64 3.59 9.01 12.23
C VAL A 64 3.98 10.16 13.16
N ALA A 65 5.20 10.13 13.70
CA ALA A 65 5.67 11.03 14.74
C ALA A 65 7.19 11.24 14.69
N LEU A 66 7.66 12.46 15.02
CA LEU A 66 9.10 12.78 15.03
C LEU A 66 9.61 13.46 16.30
N GLY A 67 8.73 13.89 17.21
CA GLY A 67 9.12 14.45 18.50
C GLY A 67 9.73 13.43 19.48
N PRO A 68 9.75 13.74 20.79
CA PRO A 68 10.09 12.76 21.82
C PRO A 68 9.17 11.54 21.73
N ILE A 69 9.66 10.46 21.11
CA ILE A 69 8.80 9.40 20.56
C ILE A 69 7.81 8.80 21.56
N GLN A 70 8.17 8.66 22.83
CA GLN A 70 7.27 8.12 23.85
C GLN A 70 6.09 9.06 24.14
N GLU A 71 6.32 10.37 24.18
CA GLU A 71 5.29 11.38 24.37
C GLU A 71 4.42 11.51 23.11
N SER A 72 5.06 11.52 21.94
CA SER A 72 4.36 11.62 20.66
C SER A 72 3.46 10.40 20.40
N LEU A 73 3.93 9.18 20.69
CA LEU A 73 3.10 7.98 20.54
C LEU A 73 1.92 7.95 21.53
N ALA A 74 2.07 8.54 22.72
CA ALA A 74 0.97 8.68 23.67
C ALA A 74 -0.16 9.57 23.13
N LEU A 75 0.14 10.56 22.28
CA LEU A 75 -0.88 11.32 21.55
C LEU A 75 -1.63 10.41 20.58
N THR A 76 -0.89 9.59 19.82
CA THR A 76 -1.51 8.67 18.85
C THR A 76 -2.37 7.59 19.50
N ALA A 77 -2.16 7.27 20.78
CA ALA A 77 -3.00 6.30 21.51
C ALA A 77 -4.46 6.76 21.67
N GLN A 78 -4.74 8.05 21.43
CA GLN A 78 -6.10 8.63 21.47
C GLN A 78 -6.86 8.50 20.14
N LEU A 79 -6.19 8.04 19.08
CA LEU A 79 -6.77 7.93 17.75
C LEU A 79 -7.72 6.73 17.67
N HIS A 80 -8.92 6.96 17.12
CA HIS A 80 -9.89 5.92 16.83
C HIS A 80 -9.39 4.95 15.76
N GLY A 81 -10.01 3.77 15.75
CA GLY A 81 -9.78 2.72 14.77
C GLY A 81 -8.65 1.76 15.14
N ARG A 82 -8.69 0.60 14.49
CA ARG A 82 -7.61 -0.37 14.43
C ARG A 82 -6.59 0.11 13.41
N ARG A 83 -5.33 0.26 13.82
CA ARG A 83 -4.33 1.01 13.05
C ARG A 83 -3.18 0.14 12.60
N PHE A 84 -2.98 0.08 11.30
CA PHE A 84 -1.81 -0.54 10.66
C PHE A 84 -0.82 0.54 10.24
N LEU A 85 0.47 0.29 10.44
CA LEU A 85 1.54 1.19 10.03
C LEU A 85 2.46 0.49 9.04
N VAL A 86 2.52 1.01 7.81
CA VAL A 86 3.63 0.78 6.87
C VAL A 86 4.69 1.84 7.18
N PRO A 87 5.86 1.50 7.74
CA PRO A 87 6.80 2.50 8.25
C PRO A 87 7.33 3.45 7.18
N GLY A 88 7.58 4.70 7.57
CA GLY A 88 8.29 5.70 6.78
C GLY A 88 9.69 5.98 7.33
N ASN A 89 10.53 6.73 6.60
CA ASN A 89 11.93 6.97 7.01
C ASN A 89 12.06 7.64 8.37
N HIS A 90 11.06 8.39 8.83
CA HIS A 90 11.10 9.06 10.12
C HIS A 90 10.66 8.17 11.28
N ASP A 91 9.96 7.07 11.02
CA ASP A 91 9.55 6.13 12.03
C ASP A 91 10.73 5.38 12.65
N ARG A 92 10.72 5.25 13.98
CA ARG A 92 11.78 4.54 14.73
C ARG A 92 11.73 3.02 14.56
N VAL A 93 10.76 2.53 13.80
CA VAL A 93 10.59 1.14 13.41
C VAL A 93 10.94 0.88 11.93
N SER A 94 11.36 1.90 11.17
CA SER A 94 11.73 1.72 9.77
C SER A 94 13.14 1.17 9.58
N THR A 95 13.24 0.12 8.79
CA THR A 95 14.48 -0.48 8.31
C THR A 95 15.28 0.45 7.39
N ALA A 96 14.64 1.47 6.81
CA ALA A 96 15.30 2.43 5.92
C ALA A 96 16.28 3.36 6.65
N THR A 97 16.02 3.66 7.93
CA THR A 97 16.84 4.61 8.70
C THR A 97 17.30 4.09 10.06
N GLN A 98 16.76 2.97 10.54
CA GLN A 98 17.05 2.43 11.86
C GLN A 98 17.82 1.11 11.81
N SER A 99 18.73 0.94 12.76
CA SER A 99 19.34 -0.37 12.99
C SER A 99 18.33 -1.35 13.59
N LYS A 100 18.52 -2.66 13.36
CA LYS A 100 17.69 -3.72 13.96
C LYS A 100 17.50 -3.55 15.49
N ARG A 101 18.57 -3.22 16.21
CA ARG A 101 18.54 -3.00 17.66
C ARG A 101 17.67 -1.79 18.05
N ALA A 102 17.64 -0.74 17.23
CA ALA A 102 16.78 0.40 17.46
C ALA A 102 15.30 0.02 17.22
N ILE A 103 15.02 -0.71 16.14
CA ILE A 103 13.67 -1.20 15.84
C ILE A 103 13.14 -2.07 16.99
N GLU A 104 13.93 -3.07 17.44
CA GLU A 104 13.56 -3.94 18.58
C GLU A 104 13.31 -3.15 19.88
N ARG A 105 13.99 -2.01 20.05
CA ARG A 105 13.79 -1.13 21.21
C ARG A 105 12.49 -0.32 21.12
N PHE A 106 12.15 0.18 19.94
CA PHE A 106 11.04 1.13 19.77
C PHE A 106 9.72 0.48 19.37
N GLN A 107 9.75 -0.67 18.69
CA GLN A 107 8.55 -1.39 18.26
C GLN A 107 7.52 -1.62 19.40
N PRO A 108 7.92 -2.05 20.61
CA PRO A 108 6.96 -2.23 21.71
C PRO A 108 6.22 -0.94 22.11
N LEU A 109 6.81 0.25 21.87
CA LEU A 109 6.15 1.53 22.16
C LEU A 109 5.05 1.83 21.14
N TYR A 110 5.28 1.52 19.86
CA TYR A 110 4.25 1.67 18.82
C TYR A 110 3.09 0.69 19.07
N GLU A 111 3.41 -0.57 19.38
CA GLU A 111 2.40 -1.60 19.70
C GLU A 111 1.58 -1.22 20.94
N ALA A 112 2.21 -0.70 21.98
CA ALA A 112 1.52 -0.21 23.18
C ALA A 112 0.60 0.99 22.89
N ALA A 113 0.89 1.79 21.86
CA ALA A 113 0.03 2.88 21.39
C ALA A 113 -1.09 2.42 20.44
N GLY A 114 -1.17 1.12 20.15
CA GLY A 114 -2.23 0.50 19.34
C GLY A 114 -1.90 0.34 17.86
N TRP A 115 -0.62 0.47 17.47
CA TRP A 115 -0.18 0.27 16.09
C TRP A 115 0.22 -1.18 15.82
N THR A 116 -0.28 -1.75 14.73
CA THR A 116 0.25 -2.98 14.17
C THR A 116 1.26 -2.65 13.08
N ILE A 117 2.54 -2.97 13.31
CA ILE A 117 3.62 -2.66 12.36
C ILE A 117 3.62 -3.67 11.21
N LEU A 118 3.58 -3.17 9.99
CA LEU A 118 3.68 -3.92 8.74
C LEU A 118 5.08 -3.75 8.10
N PRO A 119 5.43 -4.54 7.08
CA PRO A 119 6.61 -4.29 6.25
C PRO A 119 6.55 -2.95 5.51
N GLU A 120 7.72 -2.42 5.09
CA GLU A 120 7.85 -1.11 4.38
C GLU A 120 7.11 -1.05 3.04
N VAL A 121 6.87 -2.22 2.44
CA VAL A 121 6.07 -2.39 1.23
C VAL A 121 5.17 -3.59 1.44
N ILE A 122 3.87 -3.39 1.25
CA ILE A 122 2.86 -4.45 1.28
C ILE A 122 2.17 -4.54 -0.08
N GLU A 123 1.81 -5.76 -0.45
CA GLU A 123 1.08 -6.07 -1.68
C GLU A 123 -0.21 -6.79 -1.31
N GLY A 124 -1.28 -6.57 -2.06
CA GLY A 124 -2.56 -7.19 -1.74
C GLY A 124 -3.61 -6.99 -2.80
N THR A 125 -4.86 -7.24 -2.43
CA THR A 125 -6.03 -6.93 -3.24
C THR A 125 -7.04 -6.09 -2.49
N ARG A 126 -7.73 -5.21 -3.23
CA ARG A 126 -8.93 -4.47 -2.86
C ARG A 126 -9.98 -4.67 -3.95
N ASP A 127 -11.16 -5.20 -3.63
CA ASP A 127 -12.19 -5.59 -4.62
C ASP A 127 -11.63 -6.46 -5.77
N GLY A 128 -10.66 -7.33 -5.44
CA GLY A 128 -9.96 -8.16 -6.41
C GLY A 128 -8.90 -7.44 -7.26
N TYR A 129 -8.78 -6.11 -7.23
CA TYR A 129 -7.71 -5.37 -7.89
C TYR A 129 -6.41 -5.43 -7.09
N ARG A 130 -5.27 -5.65 -7.74
CA ARG A 130 -3.97 -5.61 -7.05
C ARG A 130 -3.65 -4.18 -6.62
N LEU A 131 -3.01 -4.06 -5.45
CA LEU A 131 -2.61 -2.79 -4.88
C LEU A 131 -1.29 -2.95 -4.13
N LEU A 132 -0.42 -1.94 -4.23
CA LEU A 132 0.73 -1.76 -3.36
C LEU A 132 0.48 -0.60 -2.40
N ALA A 133 1.07 -0.69 -1.21
CA ALA A 133 1.20 0.44 -0.32
C ALA A 133 2.63 0.52 0.23
N SER A 134 3.20 1.72 0.17
CA SER A 134 4.51 2.05 0.73
C SER A 134 4.48 3.49 1.19
N HIS A 135 5.35 3.87 2.13
CA HIS A 135 5.55 5.29 2.42
C HIS A 135 6.09 6.04 1.18
N TYR A 136 7.00 5.42 0.42
CA TYR A 136 7.64 6.06 -0.72
C TYR A 136 6.86 5.86 -2.03
N PRO A 137 6.80 6.88 -2.91
CA PRO A 137 6.23 6.72 -4.25
C PRO A 137 7.16 5.93 -5.19
N TYR A 138 6.63 5.50 -6.33
CA TYR A 138 7.43 4.95 -7.43
C TYR A 138 8.45 5.99 -7.92
N ARG A 139 8.01 7.24 -8.06
CA ARG A 139 8.83 8.38 -8.51
C ARG A 139 8.44 9.65 -7.78
N GLY A 140 9.40 10.55 -7.60
CA GLY A 140 9.19 11.84 -6.94
C GLY A 140 9.57 11.82 -5.46
N ASP A 141 9.92 12.99 -4.95
CA ASP A 141 10.31 13.22 -3.57
C ASP A 141 9.97 14.67 -3.21
N SER A 142 10.05 14.99 -1.92
CA SER A 142 10.01 16.37 -1.40
C SER A 142 11.23 17.22 -1.83
N GLN A 143 12.21 16.60 -2.49
CA GLN A 143 13.45 17.21 -2.97
C GLN A 143 13.64 16.91 -4.47
N ASP A 144 14.55 17.60 -5.14
CA ASP A 144 14.85 17.41 -6.57
C ASP A 144 15.43 16.01 -6.91
N VAL A 145 15.74 15.18 -5.91
CA VAL A 145 16.34 13.85 -6.06
C VAL A 145 15.61 12.84 -5.20
N ASP A 146 15.32 11.67 -5.77
CA ASP A 146 14.73 10.54 -5.07
C ASP A 146 15.64 10.04 -3.94
N ARG A 147 15.14 10.08 -2.69
CA ARG A 147 15.79 9.50 -1.52
C ARG A 147 15.29 8.09 -1.24
N HIS A 148 16.06 7.34 -0.44
CA HIS A 148 15.74 5.98 0.01
C HIS A 148 15.42 4.99 -1.13
N THR A 149 16.09 5.13 -2.27
CA THR A 149 15.79 4.39 -3.52
C THR A 149 15.76 2.86 -3.37
N SER A 150 16.51 2.28 -2.41
CA SER A 150 16.49 0.84 -2.13
C SER A 150 15.25 0.34 -1.36
N HIS A 151 14.43 1.23 -0.82
CA HIS A 151 13.21 0.93 -0.05
C HIS A 151 11.94 1.37 -0.78
N ARG A 152 12.08 1.90 -2.00
CA ARG A 152 10.96 2.21 -2.89
C ARG A 152 10.47 0.93 -3.56
N PRO A 153 9.17 0.84 -3.90
CA PRO A 153 8.69 -0.16 -4.85
C PRO A 153 9.54 -0.12 -6.13
N ARG A 154 10.01 -1.29 -6.61
CA ARG A 154 11.12 -1.32 -7.57
C ARG A 154 10.78 -0.67 -8.91
N TRP A 155 9.57 -0.90 -9.43
CA TRP A 155 9.15 -0.49 -10.75
C TRP A 155 7.66 -0.18 -10.77
N ASP A 156 7.28 0.84 -11.55
CA ASP A 156 5.90 1.02 -11.99
C ASP A 156 5.64 0.04 -13.14
N ASP A 157 5.16 -1.15 -12.79
CA ASP A 157 4.75 -2.21 -13.70
C ASP A 157 3.23 -2.16 -13.98
N GLY A 158 2.59 -1.01 -13.71
CA GLY A 158 1.15 -0.81 -13.87
C GLY A 158 0.32 -1.20 -12.65
N ILE A 159 0.94 -1.61 -11.54
CA ILE A 159 0.22 -1.87 -10.30
C ILE A 159 -0.06 -0.52 -9.59
N PRO A 160 -1.31 -0.25 -9.17
CA PRO A 160 -1.61 0.92 -8.36
C PRO A 160 -0.81 0.94 -7.05
N LEU A 161 -0.29 2.11 -6.66
CA LEU A 161 0.47 2.34 -5.43
C LEU A 161 -0.14 3.47 -4.59
N LEU A 162 -0.34 3.23 -3.30
CA LEU A 162 -0.60 4.30 -2.33
C LEU A 162 0.70 4.76 -1.68
N HIS A 163 0.88 6.08 -1.52
CA HIS A 163 2.09 6.63 -0.90
C HIS A 163 1.93 7.94 -0.13
N GLY A 164 2.91 8.23 0.73
CA GLY A 164 3.11 9.48 1.44
C GLY A 164 4.35 10.23 0.94
N HIS A 165 5.20 10.68 1.88
CA HIS A 165 6.59 11.13 1.74
C HIS A 165 6.82 12.46 1.02
N THR A 166 6.06 12.78 -0.02
CA THR A 166 6.35 13.94 -0.89
C THR A 166 5.96 15.27 -0.25
N HIS A 167 5.02 15.26 0.71
CA HIS A 167 4.36 16.46 1.26
C HIS A 167 3.76 17.38 0.16
N ALA A 168 3.46 16.81 -1.01
CA ALA A 168 2.81 17.55 -2.07
C ALA A 168 1.40 17.92 -1.62
N ARG A 169 0.97 19.14 -1.92
CA ARG A 169 -0.41 19.60 -1.63
C ARG A 169 -1.42 19.12 -2.66
N ASP A 170 -0.92 18.72 -3.81
CA ASP A 170 -1.74 18.11 -4.84
C ASP A 170 -2.19 16.74 -4.32
N HIS A 171 -3.47 16.62 -4.04
CA HIS A 171 -4.09 15.37 -3.66
C HIS A 171 -4.39 14.54 -4.90
N GLY A 172 -4.33 13.22 -4.74
CA GLY A 172 -4.86 12.30 -5.71
C GLY A 172 -3.80 11.66 -6.60
N PRO A 173 -4.20 11.24 -7.82
CA PRO A 173 -3.39 10.34 -8.62
C PRO A 173 -2.36 11.05 -9.49
N ASP A 174 -1.19 10.44 -9.59
CA ASP A 174 -0.15 10.72 -10.58
C ASP A 174 0.23 9.40 -11.27
N GLY A 175 -0.33 9.14 -12.45
CA GLY A 175 -0.18 7.83 -13.10
C GLY A 175 -0.75 6.69 -12.24
N HIS A 176 0.09 5.70 -11.93
CA HIS A 176 -0.28 4.55 -11.09
C HIS A 176 0.03 4.74 -9.60
N GLN A 177 0.32 5.96 -9.13
CA GLN A 177 0.50 6.24 -7.72
C GLN A 177 -0.51 7.28 -7.21
N PHE A 178 -0.94 7.16 -5.96
CA PHE A 178 -1.91 8.06 -5.33
C PHE A 178 -1.35 8.55 -3.99
N HIS A 179 -1.21 9.86 -3.87
CA HIS A 179 -0.71 10.47 -2.64
C HIS A 179 -1.80 10.55 -1.58
N VAL A 180 -1.55 10.01 -0.38
CA VAL A 180 -2.47 9.98 0.76
C VAL A 180 -1.96 10.77 1.98
N GLY A 181 -0.94 11.62 1.80
CA GLY A 181 -0.33 12.41 2.87
C GLY A 181 -1.31 13.41 3.48
N ALA A 182 -1.23 13.59 4.80
CA ALA A 182 -2.09 14.50 5.57
C ALA A 182 -2.10 15.93 5.00
N ASP A 183 -0.97 16.39 4.47
CA ASP A 183 -0.82 17.73 3.87
C ASP A 183 -1.69 17.95 2.61
N ALA A 184 -2.04 16.87 1.91
CA ALA A 184 -2.87 16.93 0.70
C ALA A 184 -4.38 16.79 1.00
N HIS A 185 -4.72 16.17 2.14
CA HIS A 185 -6.09 15.73 2.44
C HIS A 185 -6.64 16.35 3.72
N ASP A 186 -6.45 17.66 3.86
CA ASP A 186 -7.00 18.43 4.98
C ASP A 186 -6.65 17.83 6.36
N TYR A 187 -5.45 17.27 6.52
CA TYR A 187 -4.97 16.71 7.79
C TYR A 187 -5.90 15.65 8.40
N ALA A 188 -6.62 14.89 7.57
CA ALA A 188 -7.54 13.83 7.99
C ALA A 188 -7.31 12.54 7.19
N PRO A 189 -7.60 11.36 7.77
CA PRO A 189 -7.70 10.13 6.98
C PRO A 189 -8.80 10.22 5.93
N ILE A 190 -8.53 9.72 4.74
CA ILE A 190 -9.52 9.68 3.66
C ILE A 190 -10.19 8.31 3.58
N PRO A 191 -11.50 8.25 3.25
CA PRO A 191 -12.17 6.98 3.02
C PRO A 191 -11.51 6.20 1.89
N PHE A 192 -11.30 4.90 2.09
CA PHE A 192 -10.70 4.01 1.08
C PHE A 192 -11.56 3.93 -0.19
N THR A 193 -12.85 4.27 -0.12
CA THR A 193 -13.71 4.38 -1.31
C THR A 193 -13.22 5.40 -2.33
N ILE A 194 -12.44 6.41 -1.93
CA ILE A 194 -11.79 7.34 -2.86
C ILE A 194 -10.72 6.59 -3.68
N ILE A 195 -9.97 5.70 -3.04
CA ILE A 195 -9.00 4.82 -3.67
C ILE A 195 -9.71 3.83 -4.61
N ASP A 196 -10.84 3.25 -4.17
CA ASP A 196 -11.63 2.34 -4.99
C ASP A 196 -12.08 3.00 -6.30
N MET A 197 -12.55 4.25 -6.23
CA MET A 197 -12.93 5.04 -7.42
C MET A 197 -11.73 5.31 -8.33
N TRP A 198 -10.56 5.64 -7.76
CA TRP A 198 -9.35 5.87 -8.53
C TRP A 198 -8.87 4.60 -9.24
N ILE A 199 -8.73 3.48 -8.53
CA ILE A 199 -8.26 2.22 -9.12
C ILE A 199 -9.12 1.85 -10.33
N ARG A 200 -10.46 1.94 -10.20
CA ARG A 200 -11.40 1.63 -11.28
C ARG A 200 -11.33 2.61 -12.47
N SER A 201 -10.75 3.79 -12.27
CA SER A 201 -10.55 4.78 -13.33
C SER A 201 -9.27 4.56 -14.14
N LEU A 202 -8.35 3.71 -13.66
CA LEU A 202 -7.07 3.47 -14.33
C LEU A 202 -7.25 2.76 -15.68
N PRO A 203 -6.64 3.26 -16.76
CA PRO A 203 -6.77 2.65 -18.08
C PRO A 203 -6.23 1.21 -18.11
N GLY A 204 -7.08 0.27 -18.53
CA GLY A 204 -6.68 -1.14 -18.71
C GLY A 204 -6.47 -1.91 -17.40
N ILE A 205 -6.95 -1.39 -16.26
CA ILE A 205 -6.86 -2.08 -14.98
C ILE A 205 -7.61 -3.43 -15.03
N GLU A 206 -6.93 -4.48 -14.60
CA GLU A 206 -7.48 -5.84 -14.49
C GLU A 206 -7.54 -6.22 -13.00
N THR A 207 -8.57 -6.98 -12.63
CA THR A 207 -8.57 -7.72 -11.37
C THR A 207 -7.49 -8.80 -11.38
N ARG A 208 -7.07 -9.27 -10.20
CA ARG A 208 -6.11 -10.38 -10.07
C ARG A 208 -6.63 -11.64 -10.76
N LEU A 209 -7.94 -11.88 -10.74
CA LEU A 209 -8.55 -13.02 -11.43
C LEU A 209 -8.39 -12.89 -12.95
N GLN A 210 -8.72 -11.74 -13.53
CA GLN A 210 -8.56 -11.49 -14.97
C GLN A 210 -7.10 -11.64 -15.40
N THR A 211 -6.17 -11.04 -14.65
CA THR A 211 -4.72 -11.20 -14.92
C THR A 211 -4.28 -12.66 -14.83
N ALA A 212 -4.72 -13.40 -13.80
CA ALA A 212 -4.36 -14.82 -13.65
C ALA A 212 -4.90 -15.69 -14.78
N ILE A 213 -6.11 -15.41 -15.27
CA ILE A 213 -6.68 -16.10 -16.43
C ILE A 213 -5.85 -15.82 -17.68
N ARG A 214 -5.50 -14.56 -17.94
CA ARG A 214 -4.68 -14.15 -19.09
C ARG A 214 -3.29 -14.77 -19.04
N GLU A 215 -2.61 -14.72 -17.90
CA GLU A 215 -1.31 -15.37 -17.66
C GLU A 215 -1.41 -16.89 -17.87
N GLY A 216 -2.46 -17.52 -17.35
CA GLY A 216 -2.71 -18.95 -17.54
C GLY A 216 -2.86 -19.35 -19.00
N ARG A 217 -3.60 -18.56 -19.79
CA ARG A 217 -3.74 -18.78 -21.25
C ARG A 217 -2.39 -18.66 -21.97
N GLN A 218 -1.61 -17.63 -21.65
CA GLN A 218 -0.29 -17.45 -22.27
C GLN A 218 0.64 -18.64 -21.98
N ILE A 219 0.64 -19.17 -20.76
CA ILE A 219 1.45 -20.34 -20.42
C ILE A 219 1.03 -21.57 -21.25
N ILE A 220 -0.29 -21.78 -21.45
CA ILE A 220 -0.78 -22.87 -22.30
C ILE A 220 -0.34 -22.69 -23.75
N ASP A 221 -0.46 -21.48 -24.29
CA ASP A 221 -0.04 -21.17 -25.67
C ASP A 221 1.48 -21.37 -25.86
N ASP A 222 2.29 -20.97 -24.88
CA ASP A 222 3.73 -21.16 -24.89
C ASP A 222 4.06 -22.66 -24.89
N LEU A 223 3.37 -23.46 -24.07
CA LEU A 223 3.53 -24.92 -24.04
C LEU A 223 3.10 -25.58 -25.36
N ASP A 224 2.01 -25.10 -25.98
CA ASP A 224 1.52 -25.57 -27.29
C ASP A 224 2.56 -25.30 -28.41
N SER A 225 3.48 -24.34 -28.22
CA SER A 225 4.52 -23.96 -29.17
C SER A 225 5.86 -24.70 -29.02
N LEU A 226 6.04 -25.51 -27.97
CA LEU A 226 7.31 -26.21 -27.70
C LEU A 226 7.52 -27.41 -28.64
N GLU A 227 8.70 -27.52 -29.26
CA GLU A 227 9.10 -28.74 -29.98
C GLU A 227 9.40 -29.87 -29.01
N VAL A 228 8.63 -30.97 -29.08
CA VAL A 228 8.82 -32.16 -28.23
C VAL A 228 9.86 -33.11 -28.87
N PRO A 229 11.03 -33.38 -28.25
CA PRO A 229 12.05 -34.23 -28.84
C PRO A 229 11.84 -35.72 -28.51
N GLY A 230 11.61 -36.54 -29.54
CA GLY A 230 11.93 -37.98 -29.52
C GLY A 230 11.02 -38.93 -28.71
N MET A 231 11.27 -40.24 -28.89
CA MET A 231 10.35 -41.39 -28.96
C MET A 231 9.30 -41.71 -27.86
N ASP A 232 8.98 -40.82 -26.91
CA ASP A 232 7.83 -41.01 -25.98
C ASP A 232 6.64 -40.08 -26.29
N VAL A 233 6.61 -39.59 -27.53
CA VAL A 233 5.72 -38.53 -28.03
C VAL A 233 4.24 -38.89 -27.86
N MET A 234 3.82 -40.14 -28.08
CA MET A 234 2.38 -40.46 -28.13
C MET A 234 1.69 -40.43 -26.75
N PHE A 235 2.32 -40.93 -25.69
CA PHE A 235 1.73 -40.91 -24.34
C PHE A 235 1.75 -39.51 -23.74
N TYR A 236 2.85 -38.78 -23.96
CA TYR A 236 2.97 -37.39 -23.54
C TYR A 236 1.98 -36.49 -24.28
N VAL A 237 1.84 -36.64 -25.60
CA VAL A 237 0.93 -35.81 -26.42
C VAL A 237 -0.54 -36.08 -26.11
N HIS A 238 -0.95 -37.34 -25.89
CA HIS A 238 -2.35 -37.62 -25.55
C HIS A 238 -2.71 -37.10 -24.16
N GLY A 239 -1.88 -37.38 -23.15
CA GLY A 239 -2.11 -36.87 -21.80
C GLY A 239 -2.02 -35.34 -21.71
N TYR A 240 -1.12 -34.72 -22.48
CA TYR A 240 -1.03 -33.26 -22.59
C TYR A 240 -2.28 -32.67 -23.27
N ALA A 241 -2.79 -33.28 -24.34
CA ALA A 241 -3.99 -32.79 -25.03
C ALA A 241 -5.25 -32.84 -24.12
N GLU A 242 -5.39 -33.91 -23.33
CA GLU A 242 -6.45 -34.00 -22.31
C GLU A 242 -6.28 -32.91 -21.24
N LEU A 243 -5.08 -32.77 -20.67
CA LEU A 243 -4.79 -31.74 -19.66
C LEU A 243 -5.06 -30.33 -20.20
N ARG A 244 -4.61 -30.04 -21.42
CA ARG A 244 -4.80 -28.75 -22.10
C ARG A 244 -6.27 -28.44 -22.31
N THR A 245 -7.08 -29.44 -22.66
CA THR A 245 -8.54 -29.29 -22.79
C THR A 245 -9.18 -28.92 -21.45
N VAL A 246 -8.87 -29.68 -20.39
CA VAL A 246 -9.42 -29.44 -19.05
C VAL A 246 -9.01 -28.07 -18.50
N LEU A 247 -7.74 -27.67 -18.69
CA LEU A 247 -7.27 -26.35 -18.28
C LEU A 247 -7.94 -25.22 -19.06
N GLY A 248 -8.16 -25.40 -20.37
CA GLY A 248 -8.91 -24.47 -21.20
C GLY A 248 -10.35 -24.28 -20.71
N GLU A 249 -11.07 -25.38 -20.49
CA GLU A 249 -12.44 -25.36 -19.97
C GLU A 249 -12.54 -24.66 -18.60
N LEU A 250 -11.57 -24.90 -17.71
CA LEU A 250 -11.49 -24.21 -16.41
C LEU A 250 -11.30 -22.71 -16.57
N LEU A 251 -10.36 -22.27 -17.42
CA LEU A 251 -10.09 -20.85 -17.66
C LEU A 251 -11.26 -20.14 -18.36
N ASP A 252 -12.00 -20.85 -19.23
CA ASP A 252 -13.22 -20.34 -19.86
C ASP A 252 -14.35 -20.18 -18.83
N ALA A 253 -14.52 -21.15 -17.93
CA ALA A 253 -15.51 -21.09 -16.86
C ALA A 253 -15.23 -19.93 -15.89
N LEU A 254 -13.96 -19.71 -15.51
CA LEU A 254 -13.55 -18.61 -14.63
C LEU A 254 -13.60 -17.22 -15.29
N GLY A 255 -13.43 -17.17 -16.62
CA GLY A 255 -13.45 -15.92 -17.40
C GLY A 255 -14.83 -15.52 -17.90
N SER A 256 -15.82 -16.38 -17.74
CA SER A 256 -17.21 -16.06 -18.07
C SER A 256 -17.73 -15.03 -17.06
N PRO A 257 -18.37 -13.93 -17.50
CA PRO A 257 -19.03 -13.02 -16.56
C PRO A 257 -20.03 -13.83 -15.72
N GLU A 258 -20.01 -13.67 -14.40
CA GLU A 258 -21.04 -14.26 -13.55
C GLU A 258 -22.42 -13.83 -14.07
N PRO A 259 -23.41 -14.73 -14.15
CA PRO A 259 -24.76 -14.31 -14.45
C PRO A 259 -25.26 -13.40 -13.31
N ASP A 260 -25.70 -12.19 -13.69
CA ASP A 260 -26.32 -11.17 -12.83
C ASP A 260 -27.37 -11.74 -11.83
#